data_AF-A0A7T7UWR0-F1
#
_entry.id   AF-A0A7T7UWR0-F1
#
_cell.length_a   1.000
_cell.length_b   1.000
_cell.length_c   1.000
_cell.angle_alpha   90.00
_cell.angle_beta   90.00
_cell.angle_gamma   90.00
#
_symmetry.space_group_name_H-M   'P 1'
#
loop_
_entity.id
_entity.type
_entity.pdbx_description
1 polymer ?
#
loop_
_entity_poly.entity_id
_entity_poly.type
_entity_poly.pdbx_seq_one_letter_code
_entity_poly.pdbx_strand_id
1 'polypeptide(L)'
;MNKFIIYLILIILTMLPVSYAQYNPFIKTTWKIDHIAPNGKAILVKAKWINLSKERAKFHFIQFEDNFNYQTGISCYNALGLYRVRENNIIELSTSDGAMSPDCEEPKILSGSYYFKENNNIVELTPLYEETPSTIDAIATKSNPPEAKGFPAKETKQKIKKRPKYKKIIR
;
A
#
# COMPACT_ATOMS: atom_id res chain seq x y z
N MET A 1 -45.31 -4.80 -43.86
CA MET A 1 -44.47 -3.80 -43.17
C MET A 1 -43.76 -4.30 -41.90
N ASN A 2 -44.19 -5.39 -41.24
CA ASN A 2 -43.63 -5.82 -39.95
C ASN A 2 -42.24 -6.52 -40.00
N LYS A 3 -41.87 -7.17 -41.12
CA LYS A 3 -40.63 -7.97 -41.19
C LYS A 3 -39.35 -7.13 -41.25
N PHE A 4 -39.41 -5.94 -41.85
CA PHE A 4 -38.25 -5.05 -41.96
C PHE A 4 -37.86 -4.41 -40.62
N ILE A 5 -38.84 -4.12 -39.77
CA ILE A 5 -38.61 -3.54 -38.44
C ILE A 5 -37.86 -4.55 -37.54
N ILE A 6 -38.26 -5.83 -37.59
CA ILE A 6 -37.62 -6.89 -36.80
C ILE A 6 -36.15 -7.09 -37.21
N TYR A 7 -35.86 -7.06 -38.52
CA TYR A 7 -34.49 -7.16 -39.02
C TYR A 7 -33.62 -5.97 -38.62
N LEU A 8 -34.17 -4.76 -38.64
CA LEU A 8 -33.45 -3.54 -38.25
C LEU A 8 -33.05 -3.57 -36.77
N ILE A 9 -33.95 -4.05 -35.89
CA ILE A 9 -33.70 -4.16 -34.44
C ILE A 9 -32.59 -5.19 -34.15
N LEU A 10 -32.56 -6.31 -34.88
CA LEU A 10 -31.55 -7.35 -34.72
C LEU A 10 -30.13 -6.87 -35.08
N ILE A 11 -30.00 -6.04 -36.13
CA ILE A 11 -28.70 -5.48 -36.55
C ILE A 11 -28.18 -4.48 -35.50
N ILE A 12 -29.05 -3.64 -34.95
CA ILE A 12 -28.68 -2.65 -33.91
C ILE A 12 -28.20 -3.35 -32.63
N LEU A 13 -28.81 -4.49 -32.27
CA LEU A 13 -28.43 -5.25 -31.08
C LEU A 13 -27.04 -5.92 -31.21
N THR A 14 -26.61 -6.29 -32.42
CA THR A 14 -25.27 -6.85 -32.67
C THR A 14 -24.14 -5.84 -32.69
N MET A 15 -24.47 -4.54 -32.78
CA MET A 15 -23.51 -3.43 -32.84
C MET A 15 -23.26 -2.79 -31.47
N LEU A 16 -23.91 -3.26 -30.40
CA LEU A 16 -23.63 -2.80 -29.05
C LEU A 16 -22.24 -3.31 -28.65
N PRO A 17 -21.25 -2.43 -28.38
CA PRO A 17 -19.97 -2.85 -27.86
C PRO A 17 -20.23 -3.55 -26.53
N VAL A 18 -19.84 -4.82 -26.43
CA VAL A 18 -19.80 -5.54 -25.16
C VAL A 18 -18.62 -4.97 -24.39
N SER A 19 -18.85 -3.86 -23.68
CA SER A 19 -17.91 -3.34 -22.71
C SER A 19 -17.87 -4.32 -21.54
N TYR A 20 -16.99 -5.31 -21.60
CA TYR A 20 -16.67 -6.13 -20.44
C TYR A 20 -16.02 -5.20 -19.40
N ALA A 21 -16.83 -4.69 -18.47
CA ALA A 21 -16.28 -4.06 -17.28
C ALA A 21 -15.40 -5.11 -16.59
N GLN A 22 -14.11 -4.82 -16.48
CA GLN A 22 -13.15 -5.71 -15.84
C GLN A 22 -13.64 -6.00 -14.42
N TYR A 23 -13.91 -7.27 -14.12
CA TYR A 23 -14.36 -7.68 -12.80
C TYR A 23 -13.31 -7.29 -11.75
N ASN A 24 -13.71 -6.45 -10.79
CA ASN A 24 -12.85 -5.96 -9.72
C ASN A 24 -13.50 -6.35 -8.38
N PRO A 25 -12.99 -7.39 -7.70
CA PRO A 25 -13.56 -7.85 -6.43
C PRO A 25 -13.26 -6.92 -5.25
N PHE A 26 -12.40 -5.93 -5.45
CA PHE A 26 -11.94 -5.03 -4.40
C PHE A 26 -12.81 -3.77 -4.28
N ILE A 27 -13.54 -3.36 -5.32
CA ILE A 27 -14.26 -2.07 -5.29
C ILE A 27 -15.30 -1.99 -4.14
N LYS A 28 -15.19 -0.97 -3.29
CA LYS A 28 -16.04 -0.78 -2.10
C LYS A 28 -16.09 -1.99 -1.17
N THR A 29 -14.94 -2.63 -0.95
CA THR A 29 -14.82 -3.77 -0.04
C THR A 29 -13.80 -3.54 1.05
N THR A 30 -13.97 -4.28 2.14
CA THR A 30 -13.02 -4.30 3.26
C THR A 30 -12.57 -5.73 3.47
N TRP A 31 -11.29 -5.90 3.74
CA TRP A 31 -10.68 -7.18 4.00
C TRP A 31 -9.85 -7.11 5.27
N LYS A 32 -9.98 -8.12 6.13
CA LYS A 32 -9.03 -8.40 7.20
C LYS A 32 -7.80 -9.05 6.56
N ILE A 33 -6.62 -8.52 6.84
CA ILE A 33 -5.36 -9.17 6.53
C ILE A 33 -5.14 -10.23 7.61
N ASP A 34 -5.38 -11.49 7.25
CA ASP A 34 -5.31 -12.59 8.22
C ASP A 34 -3.87 -13.01 8.47
N HIS A 35 -3.06 -13.09 7.40
CA HIS A 35 -1.62 -13.31 7.50
C HIS A 35 -0.88 -12.73 6.29
N ILE A 36 0.38 -12.35 6.50
CA ILE A 36 1.37 -12.06 5.45
C ILE A 36 2.60 -12.92 5.74
N ALA A 37 2.92 -13.84 4.83
CA ALA A 37 4.08 -14.71 4.91
C ALA A 37 5.39 -13.91 4.74
N PRO A 38 6.54 -14.48 5.16
CA PRO A 38 7.85 -13.89 4.92
C PRO A 38 8.13 -13.60 3.44
N ASN A 39 7.65 -14.45 2.52
CA ASN A 39 7.81 -14.29 1.07
C ASN A 39 6.82 -13.29 0.43
N GLY A 40 6.05 -12.54 1.24
CA GLY A 40 5.09 -11.54 0.76
C GLY A 40 3.72 -12.10 0.36
N LYS A 41 3.54 -13.42 0.34
CA LYS A 41 2.21 -14.03 0.11
C LYS A 41 1.25 -13.63 1.24
N ALA A 42 0.03 -13.22 0.91
CA ALA A 42 -0.95 -12.79 1.90
C ALA A 42 -2.31 -13.44 1.72
N ILE A 43 -3.03 -13.60 2.83
CA ILE A 43 -4.41 -14.09 2.86
C ILE A 43 -5.30 -12.99 3.44
N LEU A 44 -6.32 -12.64 2.67
CA LEU A 44 -7.31 -11.64 2.98
C LEU A 44 -8.66 -12.31 3.19
N VAL A 45 -9.37 -11.94 4.26
CA VAL A 45 -10.72 -12.44 4.56
C VAL A 45 -11.71 -11.29 4.54
N LYS A 46 -12.80 -11.44 3.79
CA LYS A 46 -13.81 -10.40 3.58
C LYS A 46 -14.39 -9.95 4.92
N ALA A 47 -14.45 -8.64 5.14
CA ALA A 47 -14.89 -8.04 6.38
C ALA A 47 -15.96 -6.97 6.11
N LYS A 48 -16.66 -6.55 7.16
CA LYS A 48 -17.62 -5.45 7.08
C LYS A 48 -16.88 -4.12 6.89
N TRP A 49 -17.48 -3.22 6.12
CA TRP A 49 -16.99 -1.85 5.96
C TRP A 49 -16.81 -1.15 7.30
N ILE A 50 -15.66 -0.50 7.50
CA ILE A 50 -15.27 0.19 8.73
C ILE A 50 -15.48 1.69 8.52
N ASN A 51 -16.20 2.33 9.43
CA ASN A 51 -16.31 3.79 9.43
C ASN A 51 -15.18 4.40 10.25
N LEU A 52 -14.02 4.59 9.62
CA LEU A 52 -12.80 5.08 10.27
C LEU A 52 -12.92 6.49 10.87
N SER A 53 -13.95 7.26 10.51
CA SER A 53 -14.27 8.54 11.16
C SER A 53 -14.98 8.42 12.51
N LYS A 54 -15.59 7.26 12.80
CA LYS A 54 -16.41 7.00 13.99
C LYS A 54 -15.81 5.94 14.90
N GLU A 55 -15.06 5.00 14.35
CA GLU A 55 -14.47 3.89 15.08
C GLU A 55 -13.04 3.63 14.62
N ARG A 56 -12.23 3.02 15.49
CA ARG A 56 -10.92 2.50 15.14
C ARG A 56 -11.05 1.08 14.61
N ALA A 57 -10.14 0.71 13.70
CA ALA A 57 -10.02 -0.67 13.27
C ALA A 57 -9.67 -1.59 14.45
N LYS A 58 -10.33 -2.75 14.53
CA LYS A 58 -10.14 -3.77 15.58
C LYS A 58 -9.20 -4.90 15.15
N PHE A 59 -8.78 -4.89 13.89
CA PHE A 59 -7.93 -5.89 13.26
C PHE A 59 -7.11 -5.22 12.15
N HIS A 60 -6.05 -5.89 11.70
CA HIS A 60 -5.27 -5.44 10.54
C HIS A 60 -6.12 -5.55 9.27
N PHE A 61 -6.33 -4.43 8.58
CA PHE A 61 -7.29 -4.35 7.48
C PHE A 61 -6.72 -3.64 6.27
N ILE A 62 -7.35 -3.90 5.11
CA ILE A 62 -7.27 -3.09 3.90
C ILE A 62 -8.69 -2.82 3.40
N GLN A 63 -9.03 -1.57 3.13
CA GLN A 63 -10.37 -1.11 2.73
C GLN A 63 -10.27 -0.28 1.45
N PHE A 64 -10.89 -0.76 0.39
CA PHE A 64 -10.81 -0.20 -0.97
C PHE A 64 -12.01 0.67 -1.29
N GLU A 65 -11.76 1.85 -1.81
CA GLU A 65 -12.77 2.80 -2.28
C GLU A 65 -13.00 2.66 -3.80
N ASP A 66 -14.00 3.34 -4.36
CA ASP A 66 -14.31 3.33 -5.80
C ASP A 66 -13.47 4.29 -6.64
N ASN A 67 -12.70 5.14 -5.99
CA ASN A 67 -11.86 6.20 -6.57
C ASN A 67 -10.38 5.78 -6.71
N PHE A 68 -10.09 4.47 -6.77
CA PHE A 68 -8.73 3.90 -6.78
C PHE A 68 -7.90 4.14 -5.51
N ASN A 69 -8.50 4.67 -4.44
CA ASN A 69 -7.85 4.78 -3.14
C ASN A 69 -8.16 3.55 -2.27
N TYR A 70 -7.29 3.29 -1.31
CA TYR A 70 -7.58 2.41 -0.19
C TYR A 70 -7.01 2.98 1.11
N GLN A 71 -7.51 2.46 2.22
CA GLN A 71 -6.99 2.71 3.56
C GLN A 71 -6.55 1.39 4.17
N THR A 72 -5.45 1.38 4.90
CA THR A 72 -4.92 0.19 5.56
C THR A 72 -4.42 0.52 6.95
N GLY A 73 -4.31 -0.48 7.81
CA GLY A 73 -3.65 -0.34 9.10
C GLY A 73 -4.23 -1.17 10.22
N ILE A 74 -3.91 -0.78 11.46
CA ILE A 74 -4.35 -1.41 12.71
C ILE A 74 -4.95 -0.35 13.63
N SER A 75 -5.21 -0.67 14.89
CA SER A 75 -5.85 0.25 15.85
C SER A 75 -5.04 1.51 16.16
N CYS A 76 -3.71 1.48 16.01
CA CYS A 76 -2.79 2.56 16.35
C CYS A 76 -1.98 3.13 15.17
N TYR A 77 -2.20 2.60 13.96
CA TYR A 77 -1.54 2.98 12.71
C TYR A 77 -2.57 3.05 11.59
N ASN A 78 -2.53 4.09 10.77
CA ASN A 78 -3.30 4.15 9.53
C ASN A 78 -2.45 4.69 8.38
N ALA A 79 -2.64 4.14 7.19
CA ALA A 79 -2.05 4.65 5.97
C ALA A 79 -3.10 4.73 4.86
N LEU A 80 -2.84 5.59 3.89
CA LEU A 80 -3.58 5.68 2.64
C LEU A 80 -2.79 4.97 1.54
N GLY A 81 -3.46 4.60 0.47
CA GLY A 81 -2.79 4.06 -0.69
C GLY A 81 -3.63 4.14 -1.95
N LEU A 82 -2.97 3.81 -3.06
CA LEU A 82 -3.58 3.72 -4.38
C LEU A 82 -3.57 2.27 -4.83
N TYR A 83 -4.66 1.83 -5.45
CA TYR A 83 -4.75 0.52 -6.05
C TYR A 83 -5.17 0.56 -7.51
N ARG A 84 -4.70 -0.44 -8.26
CA ARG A 84 -5.15 -0.67 -9.64
C ARG A 84 -5.29 -2.15 -9.87
N VAL A 85 -6.46 -2.58 -10.34
CA VAL A 85 -6.68 -3.94 -10.82
C VAL A 85 -6.42 -3.96 -12.32
N ARG A 86 -5.53 -4.83 -12.78
CA ARG A 86 -5.24 -5.08 -14.20
C ARG A 86 -5.84 -6.40 -14.65
N GLU A 87 -5.85 -6.59 -15.97
CA GLU A 87 -6.16 -7.88 -16.58
C GLU A 87 -5.27 -9.00 -15.98
N ASN A 88 -5.70 -10.25 -16.12
CA ASN A 88 -5.01 -11.44 -15.59
C ASN A 88 -4.95 -11.52 -14.06
N ASN A 89 -5.95 -10.95 -13.37
CA ASN A 89 -6.07 -10.98 -11.91
C ASN A 89 -4.83 -10.43 -11.20
N ILE A 90 -4.31 -9.30 -11.66
CA ILE A 90 -3.21 -8.59 -11.02
C ILE A 90 -3.77 -7.39 -10.27
N ILE A 91 -3.38 -7.22 -9.02
CA ILE A 91 -3.60 -5.99 -8.25
C ILE A 91 -2.26 -5.33 -7.96
N GLU A 92 -2.21 -4.02 -8.19
CA GLU A 92 -1.08 -3.17 -7.84
C GLU A 92 -1.47 -2.31 -6.65
N LEU A 93 -0.62 -2.29 -5.63
CA LEU A 93 -0.81 -1.54 -4.39
C LEU A 93 0.38 -0.60 -4.20
N SER A 94 0.09 0.66 -3.89
CA SER A 94 1.09 1.64 -3.48
C SER A 94 0.62 2.30 -2.20
N THR A 95 1.31 2.04 -1.09
CA THR A 95 0.99 2.61 0.22
C THR A 95 1.80 3.88 0.45
N SER A 96 1.17 4.93 0.95
CA SER A 96 1.87 6.12 1.45
C SER A 96 2.44 5.88 2.84
N ASP A 97 3.28 6.80 3.32
CA ASP A 97 3.64 6.87 4.73
C ASP A 97 2.37 6.95 5.59
N GLY A 98 2.36 6.20 6.70
CA GLY A 98 1.25 6.14 7.64
C GLY A 98 1.39 7.14 8.79
N ALA A 99 0.26 7.45 9.43
CA ALA A 99 0.25 8.11 10.73
C ALA A 99 0.21 7.04 11.83
N MET A 100 1.08 7.20 12.84
CA MET A 100 1.28 6.20 13.88
C MET A 100 1.33 6.82 15.27
N SER A 101 0.76 6.13 16.26
CA SER A 101 0.88 6.52 17.67
C SER A 101 2.29 6.19 18.20
N PRO A 102 2.84 6.92 19.20
CA PRO A 102 4.22 6.76 19.65
C PRO A 102 4.61 5.33 20.08
N ASP A 103 3.69 4.61 20.73
CA ASP A 103 3.93 3.26 21.26
C ASP A 103 3.41 2.14 20.32
N CYS A 104 3.15 2.47 19.06
CA CYS A 104 2.63 1.53 18.08
C CYS A 104 3.77 0.84 17.35
N GLU A 105 3.68 -0.48 17.22
CA GLU A 105 4.52 -1.24 16.30
C GLU A 105 3.94 -1.13 14.89
N GLU A 106 4.79 -0.75 13.92
CA GLU A 106 4.34 -0.60 12.54
C GLU A 106 3.96 -1.99 11.96
N PRO A 107 2.71 -2.17 11.49
CA PRO A 107 2.32 -3.44 10.91
C PRO A 107 3.00 -3.64 9.55
N LYS A 108 3.27 -4.90 9.19
CA LYS A 108 3.69 -5.22 7.82
C LYS A 108 2.57 -4.84 6.85
N ILE A 109 2.83 -3.91 5.94
CA ILE A 109 1.85 -3.45 4.93
C ILE A 109 1.99 -4.22 3.61
N LEU A 110 0.94 -4.23 2.81
CA LEU A 110 0.94 -4.79 1.45
C LEU A 110 1.25 -3.70 0.43
N SER A 111 2.40 -3.80 -0.23
CA SER A 111 2.81 -2.89 -1.30
C SER A 111 3.37 -3.69 -2.48
N GLY A 112 3.27 -3.15 -3.69
CA GLY A 112 3.72 -3.82 -4.92
C GLY A 112 2.61 -4.52 -5.70
N SER A 113 3.00 -5.41 -6.61
CA SER A 113 2.09 -6.10 -7.53
C SER A 113 1.88 -7.55 -7.12
N TYR A 114 0.63 -7.99 -7.11
CA TYR A 114 0.22 -9.34 -6.70
C TYR A 114 -0.71 -9.98 -7.73
N TYR A 115 -0.53 -11.28 -7.98
CA TYR A 115 -1.59 -12.11 -8.52
C TYR A 115 -2.60 -12.36 -7.41
N PHE A 116 -3.87 -12.12 -7.68
CA PHE A 116 -4.94 -12.42 -6.75
C PHE A 116 -5.77 -13.62 -7.23
N LYS A 117 -6.17 -14.45 -6.27
CA LYS A 117 -7.16 -15.51 -6.48
C LYS A 117 -8.26 -15.34 -5.45
N GLU A 118 -9.47 -15.03 -5.92
CA GLU A 118 -10.65 -14.95 -5.07
C GLU A 118 -11.34 -16.31 -4.99
N ASN A 119 -11.70 -16.72 -3.78
CA ASN A 119 -12.55 -17.86 -3.51
C ASN A 119 -13.53 -17.49 -2.38
N ASN A 120 -14.78 -17.23 -2.76
CA ASN A 120 -15.85 -16.78 -1.86
C ASN A 120 -15.45 -15.53 -1.07
N ASN A 121 -15.20 -15.68 0.24
CA ASN A 121 -14.86 -14.59 1.15
C ASN A 121 -13.35 -14.52 1.43
N ILE A 122 -12.52 -15.18 0.63
CA ILE A 122 -11.07 -15.22 0.81
C ILE A 122 -10.41 -14.75 -0.49
N VAL A 123 -9.43 -13.87 -0.37
CA VAL A 123 -8.51 -13.52 -1.45
C VAL A 123 -7.10 -13.94 -1.03
N GLU A 124 -6.46 -14.71 -1.90
CA GLU A 124 -5.05 -15.03 -1.81
C GLU A 124 -4.25 -14.09 -2.70
N LEU A 125 -3.25 -13.43 -2.15
CA LEU A 125 -2.32 -12.57 -2.88
C LEU A 125 -0.95 -13.25 -2.96
N THR A 126 -0.45 -13.43 -4.17
CA THR A 126 0.90 -13.94 -4.43
C THR A 126 1.71 -12.85 -5.11
N PRO A 127 2.84 -12.41 -4.54
CA PRO A 127 3.62 -11.33 -5.13
C PRO A 127 4.19 -11.71 -6.49
N LEU A 128 4.24 -10.77 -7.43
CA LEU A 128 4.83 -10.97 -8.77
C LEU A 128 6.37 -11.04 -8.72
N TYR A 129 6.96 -10.35 -7.74
CA TYR A 129 8.39 -10.33 -7.48
C TYR A 129 8.57 -10.50 -5.97
N GLU A 130 9.54 -11.30 -5.54
CA GLU A 130 9.85 -11.42 -4.12
C GLU A 130 10.30 -10.04 -3.59
N GLU A 131 9.69 -9.59 -2.49
CA GLU A 131 10.19 -8.44 -1.76
C GLU A 131 11.57 -8.82 -1.19
N THR A 132 12.65 -8.36 -1.82
CA THR A 132 13.96 -8.37 -1.17
C THR A 132 13.89 -7.43 0.03
N PRO A 133 14.12 -7.90 1.27
CA PRO A 133 14.11 -7.01 2.43
C PRO A 133 15.14 -5.90 2.22
N SER A 134 14.71 -4.65 2.37
CA SER A 134 15.60 -3.50 2.14
C SER A 134 16.77 -3.56 3.12
N THR A 135 18.00 -3.66 2.59
CA THR A 135 19.26 -3.79 3.33
C THR A 135 19.68 -2.50 4.05
N ILE A 136 18.74 -1.72 4.59
CA ILE A 136 19.05 -0.47 5.30
C ILE A 136 19.10 -0.73 6.82
N ASP A 137 18.38 -1.73 7.34
CA ASP A 137 18.32 -1.99 8.79
C ASP A 137 19.43 -2.92 9.32
N ALA A 138 20.27 -3.47 8.44
CA ALA A 138 21.34 -4.40 8.84
C ALA A 138 22.65 -3.71 9.23
N ILE A 139 22.78 -2.38 9.11
CA ILE A 139 24.03 -1.64 9.36
C ILE A 139 23.82 -0.56 10.43
N ALA A 140 23.37 -0.95 11.62
CA ALA A 140 23.48 -0.08 12.80
C ALA A 140 23.56 -0.86 14.11
N THR A 141 24.26 -2.00 14.15
CA THR A 141 24.64 -2.60 15.43
C THR A 141 26.00 -3.27 15.30
N LYS A 142 27.04 -2.51 15.68
CA LYS A 142 28.33 -2.90 16.30
C LYS A 142 29.46 -2.02 15.79
N SER A 143 29.66 -0.88 16.44
CA SER A 143 30.99 -0.29 16.59
C SER A 143 31.19 0.09 18.06
N ASN A 144 31.62 -0.90 18.85
CA ASN A 144 32.30 -0.61 20.11
C ASN A 144 33.59 0.15 19.78
N PRO A 145 33.88 1.29 20.43
CA PRO A 145 35.13 2.01 20.22
C PRO A 145 36.27 1.32 20.99
N PRO A 146 37.47 1.13 20.39
CA PRO A 146 38.65 0.83 21.18
C PRO A 146 39.21 2.13 21.78
N GLU A 147 39.41 2.07 23.09
CA GLU A 147 40.14 3.02 23.91
C GLU A 147 41.61 3.13 23.44
N ALA A 148 42.12 4.34 23.22
CA ALA A 148 43.54 4.59 23.01
C ALA A 148 44.00 5.88 23.70
N LYS A 149 44.93 5.72 24.64
CA LYS A 149 45.64 6.76 25.39
C LYS A 149 46.77 7.37 24.55
N GLY A 150 47.03 8.69 24.70
CA GLY A 150 48.36 9.30 24.49
C GLY A 150 48.49 10.33 23.35
N PHE A 151 48.70 11.60 23.74
CA PHE A 151 49.04 12.82 22.96
C PHE A 151 50.45 12.77 22.25
N PRO A 152 50.91 13.76 21.43
CA PRO A 152 50.45 15.15 21.29
C PRO A 152 50.34 15.79 19.87
N ALA A 153 49.57 16.88 19.87
CA ALA A 153 49.60 18.11 19.08
C ALA A 153 50.37 18.17 17.75
N LYS A 154 49.64 18.47 16.66
CA LYS A 154 50.01 19.52 15.69
C LYS A 154 48.76 20.25 15.21
N GLU A 155 48.77 21.56 15.38
CA GLU A 155 47.76 22.48 14.88
C GLU A 155 47.61 22.37 13.36
N THR A 156 46.38 22.33 12.85
CA THR A 156 46.10 22.79 11.50
C THR A 156 44.71 23.44 11.48
N LYS A 157 44.72 24.77 11.36
CA LYS A 157 43.52 25.59 11.20
C LYS A 157 42.82 25.23 9.88
N GLN A 158 41.56 24.82 9.93
CA GLN A 158 40.68 24.92 8.76
C GLN A 158 39.29 25.47 9.14
N LYS A 159 38.92 26.52 8.39
CA LYS A 159 37.79 27.41 8.56
C LYS A 159 36.44 26.68 8.54
N ILE A 160 35.67 26.79 9.62
CA ILE A 160 34.23 26.47 9.62
C ILE A 160 33.47 27.63 8.95
N LYS A 161 32.98 27.41 7.73
CA LYS A 161 31.96 28.28 7.09
C LYS A 161 30.60 28.02 7.75
N LYS A 162 30.15 28.91 8.62
CA LYS A 162 28.76 28.97 9.10
C LYS A 162 27.82 29.33 7.94
N ARG A 163 26.82 28.49 7.65
CA ARG A 163 25.67 28.86 6.79
C ARG A 163 24.60 29.57 7.65
N PRO A 164 23.92 30.61 7.12
CA PRO A 164 23.06 31.50 7.92
C PRO A 164 21.65 30.93 8.17
N LYS A 165 21.08 31.32 9.33
CA LYS A 165 19.71 31.08 9.79
C LYS A 165 18.69 31.74 8.84
N TYR A 166 17.67 30.99 8.42
CA TYR A 166 16.49 31.52 7.71
C TYR A 166 15.67 32.44 8.63
N LYS A 167 15.40 33.66 8.18
CA LYS A 167 14.45 34.59 8.81
C LYS A 167 13.02 34.25 8.37
N LYS A 168 12.13 34.15 9.37
CA LYS A 168 10.66 34.13 9.25
C LYS A 168 10.21 35.44 8.58
N ILE A 169 9.43 35.36 7.51
CA ILE A 169 8.68 36.50 6.97
C ILE A 169 7.22 36.32 7.43
N ILE A 170 6.71 37.33 8.11
CA ILE A 170 5.29 37.53 8.41
C ILE A 170 4.83 38.65 7.48
N ARG A 171 3.78 38.39 6.69
CA ARG A 171 2.77 39.38 6.31
C ARG A 171 1.51 38.65 5.88
#